data_AF-A0A2L2Z443-F1
#
_entry.id   AF-A0A2L2Z443-F1
#
_cell.length_a   1.000
_cell.length_b   1.000
_cell.length_c   1.000
_cell.angle_alpha   90.00
_cell.angle_beta   90.00
_cell.angle_gamma   90.00
#
_symmetry.space_group_name_H-M   'P 1'
#
loop_
_entity.id
_entity.type
_entity.pdbx_description
1 polymer ?
#
loop_
_entity_poly.entity_id
_entity_poly.type
_entity_poly.pdbx_seq_one_letter_code
_entity_poly.pdbx_strand_id
1 'polypeptide(L)'
;DAREQWADCHSISEIRDQASCGSCWAFGAVEAMSDRICINSNGKVKVEVPAEDLLTCCDCCGAGCEGGYTGSAREYRVDKGIVSGGVLKTNVGWEP
;
A
#
# COMPACT_ATOMS: atom_id res chain seq x y z
N ASP A 1 6.39 -6.73 19.13
CA ASP A 1 5.42 -6.24 18.13
C ASP A 1 6.17 -5.61 16.96
N ALA A 2 5.70 -5.65 15.71
CA ALA A 2 6.38 -4.98 14.60
C ALA A 2 6.44 -3.45 14.81
N ARG A 3 5.42 -2.88 15.45
CA ARG A 3 5.34 -1.46 15.79
C ARG A 3 6.40 -1.05 16.82
N GLU A 4 6.81 -1.97 17.69
CA GLU A 4 7.89 -1.74 18.66
C GLU A 4 9.26 -1.94 18.04
N GLN A 5 9.42 -2.96 17.19
CA GLN A 5 10.70 -3.32 16.59
C GLN A 5 11.18 -2.27 15.57
N TRP A 6 10.25 -1.64 14.85
CA TRP A 6 10.53 -0.63 13.83
C TRP A 6 9.74 0.65 14.09
N ALA A 7 9.83 1.17 15.32
CA ALA A 7 9.07 2.34 15.77
C ALA A 7 9.28 3.61 14.90
N ASP A 8 10.42 3.73 14.22
CA ASP A 8 10.70 4.84 13.29
C ASP A 8 9.87 4.79 12.00
N CYS A 9 9.24 3.66 11.71
CA CYS A 9 8.39 3.43 10.55
C CYS A 9 6.91 3.59 10.92
N HIS A 10 6.40 4.81 10.77
CA HIS A 10 5.04 5.18 11.18
C HIS A 10 3.95 4.35 10.48
N SER A 11 4.18 3.94 9.23
CA SER A 11 3.24 3.14 8.43
C SER A 11 2.79 1.85 9.12
N ILE A 12 3.64 1.24 9.95
CA ILE A 12 3.35 -0.03 10.65
C ILE A 12 2.23 0.15 11.70
N SER A 13 2.05 1.38 12.19
CA SER A 13 0.99 1.73 13.15
C SER A 13 -0.20 2.44 12.50
N GLU A 14 -0.12 2.69 11.20
CA GLU A 14 -1.14 3.38 10.45
C GLU A 14 -2.31 2.43 10.17
N ILE A 15 -3.54 2.90 10.37
CA ILE A 15 -4.75 2.15 10.07
C ILE A 15 -5.48 2.91 8.97
N ARG A 16 -5.70 2.24 7.83
CA ARG A 16 -6.35 2.83 6.66
C ARG A 16 -7.79 2.33 6.53
N ASP A 17 -8.58 3.07 5.75
CA ASP A 17 -10.00 2.76 5.50
C ASP A 17 -10.22 2.55 4.00
N GLN A 18 -10.63 1.33 3.63
CA GLN A 18 -10.99 0.97 2.25
C GLN A 18 -12.39 1.47 1.83
N ALA A 19 -13.11 2.15 2.72
CA ALA A 19 -14.46 2.66 2.51
C ALA A 19 -15.43 1.56 2.04
N SER A 20 -16.42 1.92 1.22
CA SER A 20 -17.43 1.00 0.68
C SER A 20 -16.95 0.25 -0.58
N CYS A 21 -15.69 -0.16 -0.61
CA CYS A 21 -15.04 -0.85 -1.72
C CYS A 21 -14.38 -2.14 -1.21
N GLY A 22 -14.52 -3.27 -1.92
CA GLY A 22 -13.89 -4.56 -1.60
C GLY A 22 -12.40 -4.62 -1.95
N SER A 23 -11.66 -3.55 -1.66
CA SER A 23 -10.24 -3.38 -1.99
C SER A 23 -9.26 -3.83 -0.89
N CYS A 24 -9.71 -4.63 0.08
CA CYS A 24 -8.86 -5.16 1.17
C CYS A 24 -7.57 -5.82 0.66
N TRP A 25 -7.66 -6.51 -0.47
CA TRP A 25 -6.55 -7.17 -1.14
C TRP A 25 -5.45 -6.18 -1.57
N ALA A 26 -5.84 -4.97 -1.97
CA ALA A 26 -4.95 -3.89 -2.36
C ALA A 26 -4.40 -3.17 -1.12
N PHE A 27 -5.26 -2.83 -0.17
CA PHE A 27 -4.88 -2.16 1.08
C PHE A 27 -3.83 -2.96 1.86
N GLY A 28 -4.09 -4.25 2.13
CA GLY A 28 -3.12 -5.09 2.84
C GLY A 28 -1.79 -5.27 2.10
N ALA A 29 -1.81 -5.21 0.76
CA ALA A 29 -0.59 -5.24 -0.04
C ALA A 29 0.21 -3.94 0.11
N VAL A 30 -0.42 -2.78 -0.05
CA VAL A 30 0.26 -1.47 -0.02
C VAL A 30 0.70 -1.04 1.38
N GLU A 31 -0.04 -1.43 2.43
CA GLU A 31 0.37 -1.24 3.84
C GLU A 31 1.68 -1.99 4.12
N ALA A 32 1.70 -3.30 3.85
CA ALA A 32 2.90 -4.11 4.05
C ALA A 32 4.08 -3.68 3.15
N MET A 33 3.80 -3.13 1.96
CA MET A 33 4.82 -2.57 1.09
C MET A 33 5.43 -1.29 1.66
N SER A 34 4.61 -0.38 2.18
CA SER A 34 5.06 0.87 2.82
C SER A 34 5.98 0.57 4.00
N ASP A 35 5.58 -0.40 4.83
CA ASP A 35 6.38 -0.89 5.95
C ASP A 35 7.74 -1.42 5.51
N ARG A 36 7.74 -2.31 4.50
CA ARG A 36 8.97 -2.92 4.01
C ARG A 36 9.92 -1.92 3.35
N ILE A 37 9.40 -0.86 2.71
CA ILE A 37 10.26 0.20 2.18
C ILE A 37 10.98 0.91 3.33
N CYS A 38 10.26 1.24 4.40
CA CYS A 38 10.85 1.88 5.57
C CYS A 38 11.85 0.97 6.29
N ILE A 39 11.48 -0.29 6.55
CA ILE A 39 12.34 -1.27 7.21
C ILE A 39 13.61 -1.50 6.41
N ASN A 40 13.51 -1.77 5.11
CA ASN A 40 14.66 -2.10 4.27
C ASN A 40 15.58 -0.90 4.01
N SER A 41 15.06 0.33 4.13
CA SER A 41 15.86 1.54 4.05
C SER A 41 16.47 1.96 5.39
N ASN A 42 16.31 1.16 6.45
CA ASN A 42 16.67 1.50 7.83
C ASN A 42 16.08 2.86 8.25
N GLY A 43 14.79 3.08 7.97
CA GLY A 43 14.06 4.28 8.34
C GLY A 43 14.37 5.53 7.51
N LYS A 44 15.23 5.42 6.49
CA LYS A 44 15.62 6.57 5.65
C LYS A 44 14.55 6.98 4.64
N VAL A 45 13.79 6.02 4.14
CA VAL A 45 12.71 6.25 3.17
C VAL A 45 11.39 5.88 3.84
N LYS A 46 10.60 6.91 4.15
CA LYS A 46 9.28 6.76 4.76
C LYS A 46 8.27 7.21 3.72
N VAL A 47 7.66 6.25 3.06
CA VAL A 47 6.75 6.51 1.95
C VAL A 47 5.52 5.65 2.11
N GLU A 48 4.39 6.26 1.79
CA GLU A 48 3.13 5.58 1.68
C GLU A 48 2.93 5.17 0.23
N VAL A 49 2.52 3.92 0.06
CA VAL A 49 2.13 3.38 -1.24
C VAL A 49 0.60 3.54 -1.34
N PRO A 50 0.08 4.16 -2.40
CA PRO A 50 -1.34 4.41 -2.54
C PRO A 50 -2.04 3.11 -2.91
N ALA A 51 -3.18 2.83 -2.27
CA ALA A 51 -4.01 1.69 -2.64
C ALA A 51 -4.67 1.89 -4.02
N GLU A 52 -4.90 3.16 -4.41
CA GLU A 52 -5.62 3.52 -5.63
C GLU A 52 -4.90 3.10 -6.91
N ASP A 53 -3.57 3.25 -6.98
CA ASP A 53 -2.76 2.82 -8.13
C ASP A 53 -2.91 1.30 -8.34
N LEU A 54 -2.82 0.53 -7.25
CA LEU A 54 -3.00 -0.92 -7.32
C LEU A 54 -4.44 -1.31 -7.66
N LEU A 55 -5.43 -0.56 -7.14
CA LEU A 55 -6.85 -0.81 -7.35
C LEU A 55 -7.29 -0.54 -8.79
N THR A 56 -6.73 0.50 -9.43
CA THR A 56 -7.20 1.02 -10.71
C THR A 56 -6.30 0.64 -11.89
N CYS A 57 -5.00 0.43 -11.67
CA CYS A 57 -4.04 0.13 -12.73
C CYS A 57 -3.70 -1.35 -12.86
N CYS A 58 -4.02 -2.19 -11.86
CA CYS A 58 -3.71 -3.62 -11.92
C CYS A 58 -4.83 -4.45 -12.53
N ASP A 59 -4.84 -4.57 -13.86
CA ASP A 59 -5.82 -5.38 -14.60
C ASP A 59 -5.78 -6.88 -14.24
N CYS A 60 -4.62 -7.40 -13.80
CA CYS A 60 -4.47 -8.82 -13.44
C CYS A 60 -4.75 -9.11 -11.96
N CYS A 61 -5.05 -8.08 -11.15
CA CYS A 61 -5.21 -8.25 -9.71
C CYS A 61 -6.62 -8.64 -9.27
N GLY A 62 -7.60 -8.62 -10.17
CA GLY A 62 -8.98 -9.00 -9.87
C GLY A 62 -10.00 -8.01 -10.45
N ALA A 63 -11.10 -7.84 -9.74
CA ALA A 63 -12.23 -7.00 -10.14
C ALA A 63 -12.32 -5.72 -9.28
N GLY A 64 -11.18 -5.13 -8.94
CA GLY A 64 -11.12 -3.87 -8.19
C GLY A 64 -11.88 -3.92 -6.86
N CYS A 65 -12.94 -3.11 -6.75
CA CYS A 65 -13.83 -3.06 -5.58
C CYS A 65 -14.72 -4.29 -5.39
N GLU A 66 -14.81 -5.19 -6.36
CA GLU A 66 -15.55 -6.46 -6.22
C GLU A 66 -14.65 -7.59 -5.70
N GLY A 67 -13.39 -7.29 -5.38
CA GLY A 67 -12.42 -8.22 -4.82
C GLY A 67 -11.23 -8.47 -5.74
N GLY A 68 -10.19 -9.09 -5.19
CA GLY A 68 -8.94 -9.33 -5.91
C GLY A 68 -7.97 -10.20 -5.15
N TYR A 69 -6.78 -10.33 -5.70
CA TYR A 69 -5.78 -11.31 -5.30
C TYR A 69 -4.50 -10.62 -4.80
N THR A 70 -4.21 -10.78 -3.52
CA THR A 70 -3.00 -10.20 -2.89
C THR A 70 -1.70 -10.73 -3.50
N GLY A 71 -1.70 -11.97 -4.04
CA GLY A 71 -0.56 -12.52 -4.76
C GLY A 71 -0.23 -11.72 -6.02
N SER A 72 -1.23 -11.51 -6.87
CA SER A 72 -1.14 -10.71 -8.10
C SER A 72 -0.76 -9.27 -7.80
N ALA A 73 -1.27 -8.68 -6.70
CA ALA A 73 -0.86 -7.35 -6.25
C ALA A 73 0.64 -7.24 -5.96
N ARG A 74 1.21 -8.26 -5.31
CA ARG A 74 2.64 -8.33 -5.04
C ARG A 74 3.44 -8.49 -6.34
N GLU A 75 2.96 -9.31 -7.26
CA GLU A 75 3.60 -9.52 -8.57
C GLU A 75 3.57 -8.25 -9.42
N TYR A 76 2.44 -7.55 -9.48
CA TYR A 76 2.31 -6.27 -10.17
C TYR A 76 3.34 -5.25 -9.70
N ARG A 77 3.58 -5.16 -8.38
CA ARG A 77 4.64 -4.32 -7.82
C ARG A 77 6.03 -4.70 -8.35
N VAL A 78 6.32 -5.99 -8.46
CA VAL A 78 7.64 -6.47 -8.92
C VAL A 78 7.83 -6.20 -10.41
N ASP A 79 6.78 -6.39 -11.21
CA ASP A 79 6.87 -6.31 -12.67
C ASP A 79 6.71 -4.87 -13.22
N LYS A 80 5.83 -4.06 -12.62
CA LYS A 80 5.47 -2.72 -13.09
C LYS A 80 5.91 -1.60 -12.15
N GLY A 81 6.10 -1.89 -10.87
CA GLY A 81 6.23 -0.88 -9.83
C GLY A 81 4.88 -0.32 -9.39
N ILE A 82 4.87 0.39 -8.27
CA ILE A 82 3.72 1.16 -7.76
C ILE A 82 4.24 2.55 -7.43
N VAL A 83 3.50 3.59 -7.79
CA VAL A 83 3.88 4.98 -7.46
C VAL A 83 3.79 5.23 -5.95
N SER A 84 4.38 6.32 -5.46
CA SER A 84 4.20 6.77 -4.07
C SER A 84 2.98 7.69 -3.95
N GLY A 85 2.15 7.52 -2.92
CA GLY A 85 0.87 8.21 -2.75
C GLY A 85 0.32 8.02 -1.32
N GLY A 86 -0.35 9.03 -0.79
CA GLY A 86 -0.83 9.07 0.59
C GLY A 86 -2.22 8.47 0.79
N VAL A 87 -2.78 8.67 1.97
CA VAL A 87 -4.16 8.28 2.32
C VAL A 87 -5.18 9.20 1.65
N LEU A 88 -6.32 8.64 1.20
CA LEU A 88 -7.50 9.38 0.73
C LEU A 88 -7.86 10.51 1.70
N LYS A 89 -7.83 11.75 1.18
CA LYS A 89 -8.02 13.06 1.87
C LYS A 89 -6.79 13.65 2.56
N THR A 90 -5.64 13.01 2.50
CA THR A 90 -4.36 13.65 2.78
C THR A 90 -3.80 14.08 1.41
N ASN A 91 -3.57 15.38 1.19
CA ASN A 91 -2.94 15.84 -0.07
C ASN A 91 -1.44 15.50 -0.08
N VAL A 92 -1.10 14.22 0.12
CA VAL A 92 0.25 13.70 0.29
C VAL A 92 0.53 12.70 -0.83
N GLY A 93 1.68 12.85 -1.51
CA GLY A 93 2.08 11.97 -2.61
C GLY A 93 1.45 12.32 -3.96
N TRP A 94 1.69 11.48 -4.98
CA TRP A 94 1.29 11.75 -6.37
C TRP A 94 -0.18 11.44 -6.65
N GLU A 95 -0.74 10.47 -5.93
CA GLU A 95 -2.15 10.09 -5.98
C GLU A 95 -2.66 9.98 -4.53
N PRO A 96 -3.55 10.89 -4.10
CA PRO A 96 -4.18 10.85 -2.78
C PRO A 96 -5.37 9.89 -2.72
#